data_AF-A0A9N7NQ13-F1
#
_entry.id   AF-A0A9N7NQ13-F1
#
_cell.length_a   1.000
_cell.length_b   1.000
_cell.length_c   1.000
_cell.angle_alpha   90.00
_cell.angle_beta   90.00
_cell.angle_gamma   90.00
#
_symmetry.space_group_name_H-M   'P 1'
#
loop_
_entity.id
_entity.type
_entity.pdbx_description
1 polymer ?
#
loop_
_entity_poly.entity_id
_entity_poly.type
_entity_poly.pdbx_seq_one_letter_code
_entity_poly.pdbx_strand_id
1 'polypeptide(L)'
;MCRYVISFLKDHGKEVYVDVRAAYIDTMNKVLSTKIRAYIQALEKLQLDIATSSDLIGVDTRSTSLFLRGREPLKNRSSVFALGERINILKEIEESALIPHIAEANSKKYPYEVLFRSLHKLLMDTAASEYLFCDEFFGEQSMFYDIFAGPFSVIDEHVNTILPNCYDAIGLMLMIRIIYQHQLVMSRRRIPCLDSYLDKGLEQELQDCKTDDVVSMILSKGTKLRDYTRDVENNLRQIELDSIEDYIKESDNLVSLHDQIHDCDTILSQMEKVLSGFQVEIGSISSDIKILQEKSLDMGLKLKNRKVNEEYLRSLEILSKKLKFVEADAMVKTSKALSDVQPELEKLRQKAVFKTKRNTKESNKTLFSKFSIASQSIPVTLPTFKRERIDDSHSILD
;
A
#
# COMPACT_ATOMS: atom_id res chain seq x y z
N MET A 1 0.38 -5.72 -29.07
CA MET A 1 0.58 -6.43 -30.37
C MET A 1 1.00 -5.46 -31.48
N CYS A 2 0.38 -4.28 -31.61
CA CYS A 2 0.71 -3.33 -32.67
C CYS A 2 2.07 -2.60 -32.54
N ARG A 3 2.60 -2.37 -31.32
CA ARG A 3 3.94 -1.77 -31.10
C ARG A 3 5.07 -2.57 -31.79
N TYR A 4 4.98 -3.90 -31.77
CA TYR A 4 5.97 -4.77 -32.43
C TYR A 4 5.93 -4.64 -33.96
N VAL A 5 4.77 -4.33 -34.53
CA VAL A 5 4.62 -4.11 -35.98
C VAL A 5 5.35 -2.84 -36.39
N ILE A 6 5.22 -1.76 -35.62
CA ILE A 6 5.93 -0.50 -35.91
C ILE A 6 7.45 -0.68 -35.77
N SER A 7 7.91 -1.35 -34.71
CA SER A 7 9.34 -1.68 -34.57
C SER A 7 9.85 -2.52 -35.74
N PHE A 8 9.10 -3.53 -36.15
CA PHE A 8 9.44 -4.37 -37.31
C PHE A 8 9.52 -3.56 -38.60
N LEU A 9 8.55 -2.66 -38.85
CA LEU A 9 8.53 -1.81 -40.04
C LEU A 9 9.69 -0.81 -40.04
N LYS A 10 10.09 -0.24 -38.89
CA LYS A 10 11.28 0.62 -38.79
C LYS A 10 12.55 -0.10 -39.25
N ASP A 11 12.68 -1.37 -38.91
CA ASP A 11 13.89 -2.16 -39.20
C ASP A 11 13.89 -2.75 -40.61
N HIS A 12 12.73 -3.24 -41.08
CA HIS A 12 12.62 -4.07 -42.29
C HIS A 12 11.91 -3.39 -43.48
N GLY A 13 11.24 -2.25 -43.26
CA GLY A 13 10.36 -1.63 -44.25
C GLY A 13 10.21 -0.11 -44.05
N LYS A 14 11.34 0.61 -44.10
CA LYS A 14 11.41 2.05 -43.78
C LYS A 14 10.44 2.91 -44.60
N GLU A 15 10.27 2.63 -45.89
CA GLU A 15 9.33 3.37 -46.75
C GLU A 15 7.89 3.22 -46.26
N VAL A 16 7.47 1.98 -45.96
CA VAL A 16 6.13 1.70 -45.42
C VAL A 16 5.94 2.35 -44.05
N TYR A 17 6.97 2.35 -43.20
CA TYR A 17 6.90 3.07 -41.92
C TYR A 17 6.66 4.57 -42.11
N VAL A 18 7.37 5.21 -43.05
CA VAL A 18 7.20 6.64 -43.36
C VAL A 18 5.78 6.93 -43.87
N ASP A 19 5.25 6.07 -44.74
CA ASP A 19 3.88 6.21 -45.24
C ASP A 19 2.84 6.06 -44.12
N VAL A 20 2.99 5.07 -43.23
CA VAL A 20 2.11 4.86 -42.08
C VAL A 20 2.19 6.05 -41.12
N ARG A 21 3.41 6.55 -40.84
CA ARG A 21 3.65 7.72 -40.01
C ARG A 21 2.95 8.95 -40.59
N ALA A 22 3.13 9.22 -41.87
CA ALA A 22 2.52 10.37 -42.54
C ALA A 22 0.98 10.26 -42.57
N ALA A 23 0.44 9.08 -42.89
CA ALA A 23 -1.00 8.83 -42.88
C ALA A 23 -1.62 9.01 -41.48
N TYR A 24 -0.91 8.57 -40.43
CA TYR A 24 -1.35 8.77 -39.05
C TYR A 24 -1.40 10.25 -38.69
N ILE A 25 -0.32 10.99 -38.97
CA ILE A 25 -0.22 12.43 -38.69
C ILE A 25 -1.34 13.19 -39.40
N ASP A 26 -1.54 12.97 -40.71
CA ASP A 26 -2.57 13.66 -41.49
C ASP A 26 -3.98 13.34 -40.98
N THR A 27 -4.25 12.05 -40.70
CA THR A 27 -5.55 11.62 -40.21
C THR A 27 -5.86 12.22 -38.84
N MET A 28 -4.93 12.13 -37.88
CA MET A 28 -5.15 12.64 -36.53
C MET A 28 -5.22 14.17 -36.51
N ASN A 29 -4.35 14.87 -37.23
CA ASN A 29 -4.42 16.33 -37.35
C ASN A 29 -5.81 16.77 -37.85
N LYS A 30 -6.31 16.12 -38.92
CA LYS A 30 -7.62 16.42 -39.49
C LYS A 30 -8.78 16.10 -38.54
N VAL A 31 -8.76 14.91 -37.91
CA VAL A 31 -9.81 14.49 -36.97
C VAL A 31 -9.85 15.41 -35.76
N LEU A 32 -8.71 15.66 -35.12
CA LEU A 32 -8.61 16.51 -33.94
C LEU A 32 -9.02 17.95 -34.25
N SER A 33 -8.53 18.53 -35.35
CA SER A 33 -8.94 19.87 -35.80
C SER A 33 -10.45 19.98 -36.00
N THR A 34 -11.04 18.97 -36.64
CA THR A 34 -12.50 18.93 -36.89
C THR A 34 -13.28 18.83 -35.58
N LYS A 35 -12.82 18.00 -34.64
CA LYS A 35 -13.48 17.80 -33.35
C LYS A 35 -13.38 19.04 -32.46
N ILE A 36 -12.20 19.66 -32.39
CA ILE A 36 -11.99 20.90 -31.64
C ILE A 36 -12.84 22.03 -32.23
N ARG A 37 -12.86 22.19 -33.57
CA ARG A 37 -13.70 23.19 -34.23
C ARG A 37 -15.19 22.99 -33.91
N ALA A 38 -15.68 21.75 -33.99
CA ALA A 38 -17.06 21.44 -33.64
C ALA A 38 -17.37 21.70 -32.15
N TYR A 39 -16.40 21.42 -31.27
CA TYR A 39 -16.52 21.69 -29.84
C TYR A 39 -16.61 23.20 -29.55
N ILE A 40 -15.74 24.00 -30.15
CA ILE A 40 -15.76 25.47 -30.07
C ILE A 40 -17.12 26.02 -30.51
N GLN A 41 -17.61 25.61 -31.68
CA GLN A 41 -18.92 26.04 -32.20
C GLN A 41 -20.08 25.66 -31.28
N ALA A 42 -19.97 24.54 -30.55
CA ALA A 42 -20.97 24.15 -29.57
C ALA A 42 -20.87 24.98 -28.28
N LEU A 43 -19.66 25.33 -27.83
CA LEU A 43 -19.44 26.20 -26.68
C LEU A 43 -19.92 27.64 -26.93
N GLU A 44 -19.74 28.18 -28.14
CA GLU A 44 -20.21 29.53 -28.51
C GLU A 44 -21.73 29.69 -28.30
N LYS A 45 -22.50 28.63 -28.56
CA LYS A 45 -23.96 28.63 -28.29
C LYS A 45 -24.31 28.74 -26.81
N LEU A 46 -23.40 28.37 -25.91
CA LEU A 46 -23.58 28.39 -24.47
C LEU A 46 -23.06 29.68 -23.83
N GLN A 47 -22.45 30.57 -24.61
CA GLN A 47 -21.88 31.80 -24.12
C GLN A 47 -22.97 32.80 -23.66
N LEU A 48 -22.71 33.44 -22.52
CA LEU A 48 -23.42 34.64 -22.07
C LEU A 48 -23.00 35.86 -22.91
N ASP A 49 -23.93 36.76 -23.19
CA ASP A 49 -23.62 38.00 -23.90
C ASP A 49 -22.51 38.79 -23.17
N ILE A 50 -21.46 39.15 -23.90
CA ILE A 50 -20.29 39.89 -23.41
C ILE A 50 -20.67 41.36 -23.19
N ALA A 51 -20.16 41.99 -22.13
CA ALA A 51 -20.26 43.44 -21.95
C ALA A 51 -19.51 44.17 -23.08
N THR A 52 -20.18 45.13 -23.71
CA THR A 52 -19.62 45.90 -24.84
C THR A 52 -18.92 47.17 -24.34
N SER A 53 -18.02 47.76 -25.13
CA SER A 53 -17.33 49.02 -24.79
C SER A 53 -18.27 50.21 -24.53
N SER A 54 -19.54 50.09 -24.90
CA SER A 54 -20.62 51.05 -24.61
C SER A 54 -21.34 50.82 -23.27
N ASP A 55 -21.07 49.74 -22.55
CA ASP A 55 -21.70 49.44 -21.27
C ASP A 55 -21.06 50.27 -20.14
N LEU A 56 -21.68 51.41 -19.83
CA LEU A 56 -21.31 52.28 -18.72
C LEU A 56 -21.58 51.61 -17.36
N ILE A 57 -20.59 51.68 -16.47
CA ILE A 57 -20.62 51.13 -15.08
C ILE A 57 -21.57 51.93 -14.15
N GLY A 58 -22.16 53.03 -14.63
CA GLY A 58 -23.19 53.78 -13.91
C GLY A 58 -24.14 54.46 -14.89
N VAL A 59 -25.40 54.05 -14.89
CA VAL A 59 -26.49 54.88 -15.41
C VAL A 59 -27.30 55.33 -14.20
N ASP A 60 -27.20 56.60 -13.84
CA ASP A 60 -28.15 57.23 -12.93
C ASP A 60 -29.55 57.04 -13.51
N THR A 61 -30.44 56.41 -12.73
CA THR A 61 -31.80 56.04 -13.11
C THR A 61 -32.74 57.26 -13.19
N ARG A 62 -32.38 58.30 -13.96
CA ARG A 62 -33.20 59.52 -14.12
C ARG A 62 -33.15 60.19 -15.51
N SER A 63 -32.93 59.46 -16.60
CA SER A 63 -33.21 59.99 -17.94
C SER A 63 -34.11 59.07 -18.73
N THR A 64 -35.39 59.47 -18.80
CA THR A 64 -36.40 58.93 -19.69
C THR A 64 -35.95 59.14 -21.14
N SER A 65 -35.56 58.07 -21.84
CA SER A 65 -35.39 58.06 -23.29
C SER A 65 -36.24 56.95 -23.87
N LEU A 66 -37.39 57.37 -24.41
CA LEU A 66 -38.33 56.54 -25.17
C LEU A 66 -37.69 56.22 -26.54
N PHE A 67 -37.87 54.99 -27.02
CA PHE A 67 -37.47 54.46 -28.35
C PHE A 67 -36.05 53.84 -28.48
N LEU A 68 -35.81 52.70 -27.84
CA LEU A 68 -34.89 51.67 -28.38
C LEU A 68 -35.53 50.27 -28.30
N ARG A 69 -35.62 49.65 -29.48
CA ARG A 69 -36.25 48.37 -29.77
C ARG A 69 -35.34 47.21 -29.32
N GLY A 70 -35.75 46.49 -28.29
CA GLY A 70 -35.53 45.04 -28.16
C GLY A 70 -34.11 44.50 -27.99
N ARG A 71 -33.30 45.05 -27.07
CA ARG A 71 -32.27 44.24 -26.39
C ARG A 71 -32.70 44.07 -24.93
N GLU A 72 -32.86 42.82 -24.48
CA GLU A 72 -33.09 42.56 -23.06
C GLU A 72 -31.90 43.10 -22.26
N PRO A 73 -32.11 43.92 -21.23
CA PRO A 73 -31.03 44.42 -20.40
C PRO A 73 -30.39 43.24 -19.64
N LEU A 74 -29.05 43.13 -19.65
CA LEU A 74 -28.32 42.17 -18.80
C LEU A 74 -28.82 42.28 -17.35
N LYS A 75 -29.46 41.22 -16.85
CA LYS A 75 -30.15 41.22 -15.55
C LYS A 75 -29.25 41.44 -14.32
N ASN A 76 -27.92 41.41 -14.46
CA ASN A 76 -26.98 41.65 -13.36
C ASN A 76 -25.69 42.37 -13.81
N ARG A 77 -25.80 43.65 -14.18
CA ARG A 77 -24.65 44.49 -14.62
C ARG A 77 -23.53 44.62 -13.57
N SER A 78 -23.85 44.59 -12.27
CA SER A 78 -22.85 44.67 -11.19
C SER A 78 -22.04 43.38 -10.98
N SER A 79 -22.59 42.22 -11.38
CA SER A 79 -21.91 40.92 -11.23
C SER A 79 -20.85 40.65 -12.30
N VAL A 80 -20.96 41.32 -13.45
CA VAL A 80 -20.00 41.17 -14.56
C VAL A 80 -18.62 41.70 -14.17
N PHE A 81 -18.56 42.77 -13.37
CA PHE A 81 -17.32 43.38 -12.90
C PHE A 81 -16.94 43.01 -11.46
N ALA A 82 -17.60 41.99 -10.87
CA ALA A 82 -17.28 41.49 -9.54
C ALA A 82 -16.67 40.08 -9.65
N LEU A 83 -15.61 39.83 -8.88
CA LEU A 83 -14.94 38.52 -8.86
C LEU A 83 -15.87 37.42 -8.31
N GLY A 84 -16.59 37.71 -7.22
CA GLY A 84 -17.69 36.88 -6.68
C GLY A 84 -17.45 35.36 -6.75
N GLU A 85 -18.45 34.63 -7.22
CA GLU A 85 -18.39 33.17 -7.41
C GLU A 85 -17.53 32.76 -8.62
N ARG A 86 -17.12 33.69 -9.49
CA ARG A 86 -16.31 33.39 -10.69
C ARG A 86 -14.94 32.84 -10.32
N ILE A 87 -14.40 33.18 -9.15
CA ILE A 87 -13.13 32.65 -8.64
C ILE A 87 -13.16 31.12 -8.42
N ASN A 88 -14.34 30.54 -8.20
CA ASN A 88 -14.46 29.10 -7.94
C ASN A 88 -14.02 28.25 -9.14
N ILE A 89 -14.03 28.81 -10.34
CA ILE A 89 -13.46 28.15 -11.52
C ILE A 89 -12.03 27.69 -11.29
N LEU A 90 -11.26 28.39 -10.45
CA LEU A 90 -9.88 28.07 -10.15
C LEU A 90 -9.73 26.84 -9.24
N LYS A 91 -10.79 26.47 -8.50
CA LYS A 91 -10.84 25.22 -7.72
C LYS A 91 -11.20 24.05 -8.62
N GLU A 92 -12.07 24.31 -9.58
CA GLU A 92 -12.53 23.37 -10.58
C GLU A 92 -11.60 23.41 -11.80
N ILE A 93 -10.26 23.36 -11.68
CA ILE A 93 -9.37 23.43 -12.87
C ILE A 93 -9.10 22.06 -13.49
N GLU A 94 -9.06 21.02 -12.67
CA GLU A 94 -8.76 19.65 -13.13
C GLU A 94 -10.03 18.83 -13.44
N GLU A 95 -11.22 19.32 -13.10
CA GLU A 95 -12.48 18.64 -13.42
C GLU A 95 -12.68 18.47 -14.94
N SER A 96 -13.58 17.57 -15.34
CA SER A 96 -13.83 17.29 -16.75
C SER A 96 -14.32 18.54 -17.51
N ALA A 97 -13.99 18.62 -18.79
CA ALA A 97 -14.48 19.71 -19.65
C ALA A 97 -16.01 19.67 -19.77
N LEU A 98 -16.64 20.83 -20.00
CA LEU A 98 -18.07 20.92 -20.22
C LEU A 98 -18.52 20.04 -21.39
N ILE A 99 -19.67 19.41 -21.23
CA ILE A 99 -20.31 18.60 -22.26
C ILE A 99 -21.41 19.45 -22.92
N PRO A 100 -21.23 19.95 -24.16
CA PRO A 100 -22.09 21.01 -24.69
C PRO A 100 -23.55 20.60 -24.85
N HIS A 101 -23.82 19.38 -25.30
CA HIS A 101 -25.20 18.90 -25.48
C HIS A 101 -25.98 18.77 -24.17
N ILE A 102 -25.30 18.44 -23.06
CA ILE A 102 -25.93 18.37 -21.73
C ILE A 102 -26.21 19.78 -21.21
N ALA A 103 -25.25 20.68 -21.39
CA ALA A 103 -25.39 22.08 -20.96
C ALA A 103 -26.50 22.82 -21.74
N GLU A 104 -26.60 22.57 -23.05
CA GLU A 104 -27.65 23.13 -23.91
C GLU A 104 -29.04 22.65 -23.49
N ALA A 105 -29.20 21.35 -23.16
CA ALA A 105 -30.46 20.80 -22.65
C ALA A 105 -30.92 21.46 -21.34
N ASN A 106 -29.98 21.92 -20.51
CA ASN A 106 -30.27 22.60 -19.25
C ASN A 106 -30.51 24.10 -19.40
N SER A 107 -30.48 24.65 -20.63
CA SER A 107 -30.64 26.08 -20.93
C SER A 107 -29.71 27.01 -20.12
N LYS A 108 -28.56 26.48 -19.66
CA LYS A 108 -27.61 27.24 -18.83
C LYS A 108 -26.58 27.92 -19.71
N LYS A 109 -26.42 29.22 -19.53
CA LYS A 109 -25.39 30.04 -20.18
C LYS A 109 -24.21 30.24 -19.24
N TYR A 110 -23.01 30.37 -19.80
CA TYR A 110 -21.76 30.45 -19.05
C TYR A 110 -20.94 31.68 -19.42
N PRO A 111 -20.19 32.26 -18.46
CA PRO A 111 -19.21 33.29 -18.76
C PRO A 111 -18.02 32.67 -19.51
N TYR A 112 -17.31 33.49 -20.28
CA TYR A 112 -16.34 32.99 -21.25
C TYR A 112 -15.16 32.25 -20.59
N GLU A 113 -14.71 32.65 -19.40
CA GLU A 113 -13.63 31.94 -18.70
C GLU A 113 -13.95 30.46 -18.43
N VAL A 114 -15.22 30.11 -18.22
CA VAL A 114 -15.66 28.71 -18.03
C VAL A 114 -15.57 27.92 -19.33
N LEU A 115 -15.94 28.55 -20.44
CA LEU A 115 -15.83 27.97 -21.77
C LEU A 115 -14.36 27.79 -22.16
N PHE A 116 -13.54 28.81 -21.92
CA PHE A 116 -12.11 28.82 -22.17
C PHE A 116 -11.38 27.73 -21.38
N ARG A 117 -11.68 27.61 -20.08
CA ARG A 117 -11.20 26.51 -19.22
C ARG A 117 -11.60 25.14 -19.75
N SER A 118 -12.83 24.99 -20.23
CA SER A 118 -13.31 23.71 -20.77
C SER A 118 -12.58 23.33 -22.06
N LEU A 119 -12.38 24.30 -22.96
CA LEU A 119 -11.60 24.13 -24.19
C LEU A 119 -10.14 23.73 -23.89
N HIS A 120 -9.47 24.46 -23.01
CA HIS A 120 -8.08 24.18 -22.66
C HIS A 120 -7.93 22.87 -21.87
N LYS A 121 -8.90 22.50 -21.02
CA LYS A 121 -8.90 21.20 -20.37
C LYS A 121 -9.02 20.05 -21.36
N LEU A 122 -9.95 20.15 -22.32
CA LEU A 122 -10.10 19.16 -23.39
C LEU A 122 -8.81 19.06 -24.21
N LEU A 123 -8.20 20.21 -24.56
CA LEU A 123 -6.93 20.26 -25.25
C LEU A 123 -5.83 19.52 -24.47
N MET A 124 -5.68 19.82 -23.18
CA MET A 124 -4.66 19.18 -22.33
C MET A 124 -4.81 17.67 -22.26
N ASP A 125 -6.02 17.16 -22.02
CA ASP A 125 -6.23 15.71 -21.89
C ASP A 125 -6.00 14.99 -23.23
N THR A 126 -6.45 15.61 -24.32
CA THR A 126 -6.26 15.06 -25.68
C THR A 126 -4.79 15.10 -26.06
N ALA A 127 -4.08 16.19 -25.76
CA ALA A 127 -2.65 16.32 -26.02
C ALA A 127 -1.83 15.34 -25.20
N ALA A 128 -2.13 15.19 -23.91
CA ALA A 128 -1.43 14.26 -23.04
C ALA A 128 -1.57 12.80 -23.52
N SER A 129 -2.80 12.39 -23.85
CA SER A 129 -3.04 11.03 -24.36
C SER A 129 -2.36 10.78 -25.71
N GLU A 130 -2.41 11.74 -26.63
CA GLU A 130 -1.77 11.60 -27.95
C GLU A 130 -0.24 11.63 -27.86
N TYR A 131 0.32 12.48 -26.99
CA TYR A 131 1.77 12.56 -26.79
C TYR A 131 2.33 11.24 -26.22
N LEU A 132 1.68 10.70 -25.19
CA LEU A 132 2.04 9.40 -24.62
C LEU A 132 1.85 8.27 -25.63
N PHE A 133 0.80 8.34 -26.46
CA PHE A 133 0.61 7.37 -27.54
C PHE A 133 1.73 7.44 -28.59
N CYS A 134 2.15 8.64 -29.00
CA CYS A 134 3.26 8.81 -29.94
C CYS A 134 4.57 8.23 -29.39
N ASP A 135 4.84 8.44 -28.09
CA ASP A 135 6.00 7.88 -27.41
C ASP A 135 5.93 6.35 -27.29
N GLU A 136 4.80 5.81 -26.86
CA GLU A 136 4.66 4.37 -26.63
C GLU A 136 4.59 3.57 -27.95
N PHE A 137 3.81 4.05 -28.91
CA PHE A 137 3.51 3.33 -30.15
C PHE A 137 4.56 3.55 -31.23
N PHE A 138 4.97 4.82 -31.44
CA PHE A 138 5.95 5.18 -32.47
C PHE A 138 7.37 5.34 -31.90
N GLY A 139 7.54 5.62 -30.61
CA GLY A 139 8.86 5.95 -30.04
C GLY A 139 9.42 7.26 -30.57
N GLU A 140 8.56 8.17 -31.02
CA GLU A 140 8.95 9.45 -31.62
C GLU A 140 8.02 10.57 -31.14
N GLN A 141 8.47 11.35 -30.15
CA GLN A 141 7.70 12.44 -29.56
C GLN A 141 7.49 13.62 -30.53
N SER A 142 8.35 13.81 -31.53
CA SER A 142 8.24 14.90 -32.52
C SER A 142 6.98 14.83 -33.37
N MET A 143 6.41 13.64 -33.58
CA MET A 143 5.16 13.47 -34.34
C MET A 143 3.99 14.27 -33.76
N PHE A 144 3.99 14.47 -32.44
CA PHE A 144 2.96 15.23 -31.74
C PHE A 144 2.79 16.64 -32.31
N TYR A 145 3.90 17.34 -32.60
CA TYR A 145 3.84 18.73 -33.05
C TYR A 145 3.24 18.84 -34.46
N ASP A 146 3.49 17.86 -35.32
CA ASP A 146 2.86 17.78 -36.64
C ASP A 146 1.35 17.47 -36.53
N ILE A 147 0.98 16.58 -35.60
CA ILE A 147 -0.42 16.23 -35.33
C ILE A 147 -1.19 17.45 -34.78
N PHE A 148 -0.61 18.19 -33.85
CA PHE A 148 -1.28 19.30 -33.17
C PHE A 148 -1.18 20.66 -33.87
N ALA A 149 -0.41 20.78 -34.96
CA ALA A 149 -0.33 22.03 -35.72
C ALA A 149 -1.71 22.55 -36.19
N GLY A 150 -2.57 21.66 -36.67
CA GLY A 150 -3.94 21.99 -37.08
C GLY A 150 -4.83 22.36 -35.89
N PRO A 151 -4.97 21.49 -34.87
CA PRO A 151 -5.65 21.78 -33.62
C PRO A 151 -5.30 23.13 -33.00
N PHE A 152 -4.01 23.45 -32.86
CA PHE A 152 -3.58 24.73 -32.30
C PHE A 152 -4.01 25.90 -33.18
N SER A 153 -3.86 25.79 -34.51
CA SER A 153 -4.32 26.84 -35.42
C SER A 153 -5.82 27.13 -35.28
N VAL A 154 -6.67 26.11 -35.04
CA VAL A 154 -8.12 26.31 -34.84
C VAL A 154 -8.38 27.06 -33.53
N ILE A 155 -7.68 26.71 -32.46
CA ILE A 155 -7.86 27.37 -31.15
C ILE A 155 -7.35 28.80 -31.23
N ASP A 156 -6.18 29.02 -31.82
CA ASP A 156 -5.58 30.35 -31.97
C ASP A 156 -6.48 31.25 -32.82
N GLU A 157 -7.05 30.76 -33.92
CA GLU A 157 -8.03 31.50 -34.74
C GLU A 157 -9.23 31.96 -33.89
N HIS A 158 -9.77 31.07 -33.05
CA HIS A 158 -10.90 31.39 -32.17
C HIS A 158 -10.50 32.40 -31.08
N VAL A 159 -9.41 32.15 -30.35
CA VAL A 159 -8.93 33.02 -29.27
C VAL A 159 -8.61 34.42 -29.78
N ASN A 160 -7.95 34.53 -30.94
CA ASN A 160 -7.64 35.81 -31.60
C ASN A 160 -8.89 36.59 -32.06
N THR A 161 -10.02 35.91 -32.26
CA THR A 161 -11.29 36.56 -32.59
C THR A 161 -11.98 37.11 -31.33
N ILE A 162 -11.84 36.41 -30.21
CA ILE A 162 -12.53 36.76 -28.96
C ILE A 162 -11.74 37.79 -28.13
N LEU A 163 -10.44 37.59 -27.91
CA LEU A 163 -9.63 38.42 -27.00
C LEU A 163 -9.69 39.93 -27.31
N PRO A 164 -9.56 40.40 -28.57
CA PRO A 164 -9.61 41.83 -28.87
C PRO A 164 -10.97 42.48 -28.57
N ASN A 165 -12.03 41.68 -28.48
CA ASN A 165 -13.39 42.13 -28.24
C ASN A 165 -13.85 41.91 -26.78
N CYS A 166 -12.96 41.43 -25.91
CA CYS A 166 -13.23 41.18 -24.49
C CYS A 166 -12.90 42.41 -23.63
N TYR A 167 -13.93 43.08 -23.10
CA TYR A 167 -13.78 44.22 -22.19
C TYR A 167 -13.97 43.86 -20.70
N ASP A 168 -13.99 42.56 -20.37
CA ASP A 168 -14.07 42.07 -19.00
C ASP A 168 -12.68 41.76 -18.44
N ALA A 169 -12.11 42.74 -17.73
CA ALA A 169 -10.78 42.62 -17.12
C ALA A 169 -10.67 41.47 -16.12
N ILE A 170 -11.76 41.12 -15.41
CA ILE A 170 -11.75 39.98 -14.47
C ILE A 170 -11.75 38.67 -15.23
N GLY A 171 -12.55 38.56 -16.30
CA GLY A 171 -12.55 37.40 -17.19
C GLY A 171 -11.17 37.14 -17.79
N LEU A 172 -10.52 38.18 -18.33
CA LEU A 172 -9.16 38.10 -18.86
C LEU A 172 -8.15 37.65 -17.78
N MET A 173 -8.21 38.22 -16.58
CA MET A 173 -7.32 37.81 -15.48
C MET A 173 -7.55 36.36 -15.05
N LEU A 174 -8.80 35.88 -15.07
CA LEU A 174 -9.12 34.48 -14.80
C LEU A 174 -8.59 33.56 -15.90
N MET A 175 -8.71 33.94 -17.18
CA MET A 175 -8.14 33.19 -18.30
C MET A 175 -6.62 33.04 -18.17
N ILE A 176 -5.90 34.13 -17.90
CA ILE A 176 -4.45 34.10 -17.62
C ILE A 176 -4.13 33.15 -16.47
N ARG A 177 -4.92 33.20 -15.38
CA ARG A 177 -4.73 32.29 -14.23
C ARG A 177 -5.03 30.84 -14.57
N ILE A 178 -6.01 30.56 -15.43
CA ILE A 178 -6.32 29.22 -15.92
C ILE A 178 -5.13 28.67 -16.72
N ILE A 179 -4.57 29.43 -17.66
CA ILE A 179 -3.40 28.98 -18.44
C ILE A 179 -2.23 28.69 -17.50
N TYR A 180 -1.92 29.59 -16.57
CA TYR A 180 -0.85 29.38 -15.59
C TYR A 180 -1.04 28.11 -14.77
N GLN A 181 -2.25 27.85 -14.28
CA GLN A 181 -2.51 26.62 -13.53
C GLN A 181 -2.43 25.37 -14.41
N HIS A 182 -2.87 25.43 -15.67
CA HIS A 182 -2.70 24.34 -16.63
C HIS A 182 -1.22 24.02 -16.89
N GLN A 183 -0.34 25.03 -16.96
CA GLN A 183 1.11 24.82 -17.02
C GLN A 183 1.63 24.06 -15.79
N LEU A 184 1.21 24.46 -14.58
CA LEU A 184 1.60 23.76 -13.36
C LEU A 184 1.12 22.30 -13.34
N VAL A 185 -0.10 22.05 -13.82
CA VAL A 185 -0.65 20.69 -13.93
C VAL A 185 0.16 19.85 -14.91
N MET A 186 0.52 20.38 -16.08
CA MET A 186 1.36 19.66 -17.06
C MET A 186 2.78 19.39 -16.55
N SER A 187 3.39 20.37 -15.86
CA SER A 187 4.68 20.20 -15.19
C SER A 187 4.65 19.10 -14.14
N ARG A 188 3.60 19.04 -13.31
CA ARG A 188 3.41 17.96 -12.32
C ARG A 188 3.22 16.60 -12.96
N ARG A 189 2.52 16.54 -14.10
CA ARG A 189 2.33 15.31 -14.89
C ARG A 189 3.60 14.88 -15.64
N ARG A 190 4.64 15.74 -15.70
CA ARG A 190 5.88 15.55 -16.47
C ARG A 190 5.61 15.37 -17.98
N ILE A 191 4.65 16.11 -18.53
CA ILE A 191 4.29 16.08 -19.95
C ILE A 191 4.57 17.48 -20.57
N PRO A 192 5.75 17.70 -21.19
CA PRO A 192 6.18 19.02 -21.66
C PRO A 192 5.59 19.42 -23.03
N CYS A 193 4.69 18.62 -23.60
CA CYS A 193 4.26 18.75 -25.00
C CYS A 193 3.52 20.07 -25.31
N LEU A 194 2.90 20.68 -24.29
CA LEU A 194 2.14 21.93 -24.42
C LEU A 194 2.88 23.17 -23.90
N ASP A 195 4.09 23.04 -23.35
CA ASP A 195 4.77 24.15 -22.66
C ASP A 195 4.92 25.37 -23.57
N SER A 196 5.44 25.17 -24.79
CA SER A 196 5.60 26.23 -25.78
C SER A 196 4.28 26.86 -26.22
N TYR A 197 3.20 26.08 -26.27
CA TYR A 197 1.86 26.57 -26.65
C TYR A 197 1.28 27.46 -25.54
N LEU A 198 1.29 26.97 -24.30
CA LEU A 198 0.73 27.69 -23.15
C LEU A 198 1.54 28.95 -22.81
N ASP A 199 2.87 28.92 -22.99
CA ASP A 199 3.73 30.11 -22.78
C ASP A 199 3.39 31.22 -23.78
N LYS A 200 3.23 30.88 -25.07
CA LYS A 200 2.83 31.86 -26.10
C LYS A 200 1.45 32.44 -25.82
N GLY A 201 0.49 31.61 -25.42
CA GLY A 201 -0.86 32.05 -25.03
C GLY A 201 -0.82 33.07 -23.89
N LEU A 202 -0.03 32.80 -22.85
CA LEU A 202 0.18 33.75 -21.75
C LEU A 202 0.81 35.06 -22.22
N GLU A 203 1.87 35.00 -23.02
CA GLU A 203 2.55 36.21 -23.50
C GLU A 203 1.64 37.11 -24.34
N GLN A 204 0.78 36.50 -25.17
CA GLN A 204 -0.17 37.20 -26.00
C GLN A 204 -1.26 37.89 -25.16
N GLU A 205 -1.88 37.17 -24.23
CA GLU A 205 -2.88 37.74 -23.31
C GLU A 205 -2.28 38.83 -22.41
N LEU A 206 -1.01 38.68 -22.01
CA LEU A 206 -0.27 39.68 -21.26
C LEU A 206 -0.04 40.96 -22.07
N GLN A 207 0.21 40.82 -23.37
CA GLN A 207 0.49 41.94 -24.27
C GLN A 207 -0.78 42.78 -24.53
N ASP A 208 -1.93 42.14 -24.70
CA ASP A 208 -3.21 42.83 -24.90
C ASP A 208 -3.66 43.57 -23.61
N CYS A 209 -3.31 43.02 -22.45
CA CYS A 209 -3.55 43.65 -21.14
C CYS A 209 -2.63 44.85 -20.83
N LYS A 210 -1.56 45.11 -21.61
CA LYS A 210 -0.63 46.25 -21.38
C LYS A 210 -1.21 47.63 -21.74
N THR A 211 -2.49 47.70 -22.06
CA THR A 211 -3.16 48.96 -22.42
C THR A 211 -3.40 49.90 -21.23
N ASP A 212 -3.23 49.44 -19.99
CA ASP A 212 -3.40 50.26 -18.76
C ASP A 212 -2.16 50.19 -17.84
N ASP A 213 -1.71 51.35 -17.34
CA ASP A 213 -0.53 51.50 -16.48
C ASP A 213 -0.64 50.70 -15.17
N VAL A 214 -1.85 50.56 -14.61
CA VAL A 214 -2.11 49.79 -13.39
C VAL A 214 -1.96 48.29 -13.65
N VAL A 215 -2.44 47.82 -14.80
CA VAL A 215 -2.30 46.43 -15.21
C VAL A 215 -0.84 46.11 -15.50
N SER A 216 -0.11 46.99 -16.18
CA SER A 216 1.35 46.87 -16.36
C SER A 216 2.11 46.76 -15.03
N MET A 217 1.70 47.52 -14.00
CA MET A 217 2.30 47.45 -12.67
C MET A 217 1.95 46.16 -11.90
N ILE A 218 0.74 45.63 -12.06
CA ILE A 218 0.33 44.33 -11.49
C ILE A 218 1.03 43.18 -12.22
N LEU A 219 1.08 43.22 -13.55
CA LEU A 219 1.74 42.21 -14.37
C LEU A 219 3.25 42.19 -14.13
N SER A 220 3.91 43.34 -14.03
CA SER A 220 5.34 43.42 -13.69
C SER A 220 5.67 42.90 -12.28
N LYS A 221 4.77 43.08 -11.30
CA LYS A 221 4.89 42.42 -9.99
C LYS A 221 4.63 40.91 -10.12
N GLY A 222 3.71 40.50 -10.98
CA GLY A 222 3.41 39.11 -11.31
C GLY A 222 4.59 38.39 -11.99
N THR A 223 5.27 39.02 -12.95
CA THR A 223 6.48 38.47 -13.59
C THR A 223 7.60 38.29 -12.59
N LYS A 224 7.84 39.29 -11.73
CA LYS A 224 8.83 39.15 -10.64
C LYS A 224 8.51 37.98 -9.70
N LEU A 225 7.24 37.75 -9.40
CA LEU A 225 6.83 36.63 -8.57
C LEU A 225 6.95 35.28 -9.32
N ARG A 226 6.71 35.24 -10.64
CA ARG A 226 6.97 34.07 -11.49
C ARG A 226 8.45 33.75 -11.59
N ASP A 227 9.30 34.74 -11.85
CA ASP A 227 10.75 34.57 -11.92
C ASP A 227 11.28 34.06 -10.58
N TYR A 228 10.81 34.62 -9.47
CA TYR A 228 11.13 34.13 -8.14
C TYR A 228 10.64 32.70 -7.90
N THR A 229 9.41 32.36 -8.30
CA THR A 229 8.87 31.00 -8.17
C THR A 229 9.67 30.01 -9.01
N ARG A 230 10.04 30.38 -10.24
CA ARG A 230 10.87 29.57 -11.13
C ARG A 230 12.29 29.39 -10.58
N ASP A 231 12.88 30.43 -10.02
CA ASP A 231 14.19 30.34 -9.37
C ASP A 231 14.12 29.44 -8.14
N VAL A 232 13.06 29.55 -7.32
CA VAL A 232 12.84 28.65 -6.19
C VAL A 232 12.66 27.21 -6.65
N GLU A 233 11.89 26.95 -7.71
CA GLU A 233 11.73 25.61 -8.28
C GLU A 233 13.04 25.05 -8.85
N ASN A 234 13.85 25.87 -9.51
CA ASN A 234 15.16 25.46 -10.02
C ASN A 234 16.13 25.14 -8.88
N ASN A 235 16.16 25.97 -7.84
CA ASN A 235 16.94 25.71 -6.64
C ASN A 235 16.47 24.42 -5.94
N LEU A 236 15.15 24.17 -5.89
CA LEU A 236 14.61 22.94 -5.31
C LEU A 236 15.05 21.71 -6.11
N ARG A 237 14.96 21.75 -7.45
CA ARG A 237 15.48 20.67 -8.31
C ARG A 237 16.97 20.44 -8.10
N GLN A 238 17.75 21.50 -7.96
CA GLN A 238 19.19 21.37 -7.72
C GLN A 238 19.45 20.67 -6.37
N ILE A 239 18.75 21.10 -5.30
CA ILE A 239 18.85 20.46 -3.99
C ILE A 239 18.42 18.99 -4.05
N GLU A 240 17.38 18.66 -4.80
CA GLU A 240 16.93 17.28 -4.99
C GLU A 240 18.01 16.44 -5.70
N LEU A 241 18.62 16.96 -6.77
CA LEU A 241 19.70 16.29 -7.49
C LEU A 241 20.93 16.09 -6.60
N ASP A 242 21.35 17.13 -5.88
CA ASP A 242 22.48 17.08 -4.94
C ASP A 242 22.20 16.05 -3.82
N SER A 243 20.97 16.04 -3.30
CA SER A 243 20.55 15.06 -2.28
C SER A 243 20.58 13.63 -2.82
N ILE A 244 20.11 13.40 -4.06
CA ILE A 244 20.19 12.08 -4.70
C ILE A 244 21.65 11.66 -4.89
N GLU A 245 22.54 12.57 -5.29
CA GLU A 245 23.97 12.29 -5.44
C GLU A 245 24.61 11.91 -4.10
N ASP A 246 24.28 12.62 -3.02
CA ASP A 246 24.73 12.29 -1.67
C ASP A 246 24.22 10.91 -1.22
N TYR A 247 22.96 10.57 -1.51
CA TYR A 247 22.40 9.23 -1.23
C TYR A 247 23.10 8.13 -2.04
N ILE A 248 23.39 8.36 -3.32
CA ILE A 248 24.12 7.42 -4.16
C ILE A 248 25.54 7.22 -3.63
N LYS A 249 26.20 8.30 -3.22
CA LYS A 249 27.56 8.24 -2.66
C LYS A 249 27.61 7.48 -1.33
N GLU A 250 26.62 7.65 -0.47
CA GLU A 250 26.55 6.95 0.81
C GLU A 250 26.05 5.50 0.66
N SER A 251 25.51 5.13 -0.51
CA SER A 251 24.98 3.78 -0.75
C SER A 251 26.02 2.68 -0.59
N ASP A 252 27.27 2.91 -1.00
CA ASP A 252 28.37 1.94 -0.84
C ASP A 252 28.68 1.67 0.64
N ASN A 253 28.62 2.71 1.49
CA ASN A 253 28.80 2.57 2.93
C ASN A 253 27.64 1.79 3.57
N LEU A 254 26.41 2.04 3.12
CA LEU A 254 25.22 1.32 3.60
C LEU A 254 25.27 -0.16 3.22
N VAL A 255 25.70 -0.48 1.99
CA VAL A 255 25.91 -1.86 1.54
C VAL A 255 26.98 -2.54 2.40
N SER A 256 28.12 -1.87 2.65
CA SER A 256 29.16 -2.42 3.52
C SER A 256 28.69 -2.65 4.96
N LEU A 257 27.85 -1.76 5.51
CA LEU A 257 27.28 -1.93 6.84
C LEU A 257 26.30 -3.10 6.88
N HIS A 258 25.46 -3.23 5.86
CA HIS A 258 24.52 -4.34 5.72
C HIS A 258 25.26 -5.69 5.63
N ASP A 259 26.36 -5.76 4.87
CA ASP A 259 27.22 -6.95 4.80
C ASP A 259 27.78 -7.32 6.18
N GLN A 260 28.25 -6.35 6.96
CA GLN A 260 28.73 -6.59 8.33
C GLN A 260 27.62 -7.09 9.28
N ILE A 261 26.41 -6.55 9.17
CA ILE A 261 25.25 -7.01 9.95
C ILE A 261 24.91 -8.45 9.56
N HIS A 262 24.93 -8.76 8.26
CA HIS A 262 24.65 -10.10 7.75
C HIS A 262 25.70 -11.13 8.23
N ASP A 263 26.97 -10.75 8.25
CA ASP A 263 28.04 -11.57 8.82
C ASP A 263 27.81 -11.85 10.32
N CYS A 264 27.40 -10.83 11.08
CA CYS A 264 27.05 -10.99 12.49
C CYS A 264 25.86 -11.94 12.70
N ASP A 265 24.81 -11.80 11.89
CA ASP A 265 23.65 -12.71 11.92
C ASP A 265 24.03 -14.15 11.58
N THR A 266 24.94 -14.33 10.62
CA THR A 266 25.48 -15.65 10.27
C THR A 266 26.22 -16.28 11.44
N ILE A 267 27.08 -15.52 12.13
CA ILE A 267 27.81 -15.97 13.32
C ILE A 267 26.81 -16.31 14.44
N LEU A 268 25.80 -15.47 14.69
CA LEU A 268 24.79 -15.71 15.70
C LEU A 268 23.96 -16.97 15.41
N SER A 269 23.60 -17.20 14.13
CA SER A 269 22.91 -18.41 13.71
C SER A 269 23.75 -19.67 13.94
N GLN A 270 25.06 -19.59 13.68
CA GLN A 270 25.97 -20.70 13.98
C GLN A 270 26.05 -20.99 15.49
N MET A 271 26.13 -19.95 16.33
CA MET A 271 26.10 -20.11 17.78
C MET A 271 24.79 -20.72 18.28
N GLU A 272 23.65 -20.28 17.73
CA GLU A 272 22.33 -20.83 18.04
C GLU A 272 22.27 -22.33 17.72
N LYS A 273 22.79 -22.74 16.56
CA LYS A 273 22.82 -24.15 16.15
C LYS A 273 23.65 -25.01 17.10
N VAL A 274 24.80 -24.49 17.55
CA VAL A 274 25.66 -25.18 18.52
C VAL A 274 24.97 -25.31 19.88
N LEU A 275 24.37 -24.22 20.38
CA LEU A 275 23.64 -24.22 21.65
C LEU A 275 22.40 -25.13 21.62
N SER A 276 21.67 -25.13 20.51
CA SER A 276 20.53 -26.03 20.29
C SER A 276 20.97 -27.49 20.30
N GLY A 277 22.11 -27.80 19.67
CA GLY A 277 22.72 -29.14 19.74
C GLY A 277 23.01 -29.57 21.17
N PHE A 278 23.69 -28.74 21.97
CA PHE A 278 23.94 -29.02 23.38
C PHE A 278 22.66 -29.16 24.20
N GLN A 279 21.64 -28.36 23.93
CA GLN A 279 20.34 -28.47 24.60
C GLN A 279 19.69 -29.84 24.34
N VAL A 280 19.74 -30.33 23.10
CA VAL A 280 19.21 -31.66 22.74
C VAL A 280 20.01 -32.76 23.42
N GLU A 281 21.34 -32.68 23.42
CA GLU A 281 22.21 -33.66 24.08
C GLU A 281 21.97 -33.72 25.59
N ILE A 282 21.89 -32.57 26.27
CA ILE A 282 21.56 -32.50 27.70
C ILE A 282 20.16 -33.06 27.97
N GLY A 283 19.20 -32.79 27.08
CA GLY A 283 17.85 -33.37 27.15
C GLY A 283 17.87 -34.89 27.10
N SER A 284 18.64 -35.47 26.17
CA SER A 284 18.82 -36.92 26.05
C SER A 284 19.48 -37.52 27.28
N ILE A 285 20.60 -36.95 27.73
CA ILE A 285 21.33 -37.43 28.92
C ILE A 285 20.46 -37.35 30.17
N SER A 286 19.68 -36.27 30.34
CA SER A 286 18.75 -36.13 31.46
C SER A 286 17.67 -37.21 31.44
N SER A 287 17.13 -37.52 30.25
CA SER A 287 16.17 -38.61 30.06
C SER A 287 16.79 -39.98 30.41
N ASP A 288 18.00 -40.26 29.95
CA ASP A 288 18.71 -41.51 30.24
C ASP A 288 19.02 -41.68 31.74
N ILE A 289 19.45 -40.60 32.40
CA ILE A 289 19.65 -40.58 33.86
C ILE A 289 18.33 -40.88 34.57
N LYS A 290 17.21 -40.30 34.12
CA LYS A 290 15.89 -40.56 34.70
C LYS A 290 15.49 -42.03 34.55
N ILE A 291 15.66 -42.62 33.36
CA ILE A 291 15.39 -44.05 33.11
C ILE A 291 16.24 -44.93 34.02
N LEU A 292 17.54 -44.61 34.16
CA LEU A 292 18.45 -45.34 35.04
C LEU A 292 18.07 -45.21 36.52
N GLN A 293 17.65 -44.03 36.96
CA GLN A 293 17.17 -43.80 38.32
C GLN A 293 15.88 -44.59 38.62
N GLU A 294 14.91 -44.57 37.69
CA GLU A 294 13.67 -45.35 37.81
C GLU A 294 13.97 -46.86 37.89
N LYS A 295 14.88 -47.36 37.05
CA LYS A 295 15.31 -48.76 37.06
C LYS A 295 16.03 -49.15 38.36
N SER A 296 16.85 -48.26 38.91
CA SER A 296 17.54 -48.47 40.19
C SER A 296 16.56 -48.51 41.36
N LEU A 297 15.57 -47.61 41.39
CA LEU A 297 14.52 -47.60 42.40
C LEU A 297 13.64 -48.85 42.33
N ASP A 298 13.24 -49.29 41.13
CA ASP A 298 12.49 -50.53 40.93
C ASP A 298 13.29 -51.74 41.44
N MET A 299 14.57 -51.83 41.09
CA MET A 299 15.45 -52.90 41.58
C MET A 299 15.58 -52.87 43.10
N GLY A 300 15.74 -51.67 43.69
CA GLY A 300 15.80 -51.49 45.15
C GLY A 300 14.52 -51.94 45.85
N LEU A 301 13.35 -51.62 45.30
CA LEU A 301 12.06 -52.08 45.81
C LEU A 301 11.92 -53.60 45.69
N LYS A 302 12.31 -54.19 44.56
CA LYS A 302 12.31 -55.65 44.37
C LYS A 302 13.20 -56.36 45.39
N LEU A 303 14.40 -55.83 45.65
CA LEU A 303 15.30 -56.37 46.67
C LEU A 303 14.73 -56.25 48.08
N LYS A 304 14.14 -55.08 48.42
CA LYS A 304 13.49 -54.88 49.73
C LYS A 304 12.31 -55.84 49.94
N ASN A 305 11.48 -56.01 48.92
CA ASN A 305 10.37 -56.96 48.95
C ASN A 305 10.85 -58.40 49.11
N ARG A 306 11.91 -58.79 48.39
CA ARG A 306 12.53 -60.11 48.55
C ARG A 306 13.04 -60.32 49.97
N LYS A 307 13.73 -59.33 50.55
CA LYS A 307 14.26 -59.42 51.92
C LYS A 307 13.14 -59.56 52.97
N VAL A 308 12.09 -58.74 52.87
CA VAL A 308 10.91 -58.84 53.76
C VAL A 308 10.26 -60.21 53.64
N ASN A 309 10.15 -60.74 52.41
CA ASN A 309 9.58 -62.05 52.17
C ASN A 309 10.46 -63.18 52.75
N GLU A 310 11.80 -63.07 52.64
CA GLU A 310 12.74 -64.01 53.26
C GLU A 310 12.67 -63.99 54.80
N GLU A 311 12.58 -62.81 55.42
CA GLU A 311 12.41 -62.66 56.87
C GLU A 311 11.07 -63.24 57.36
N TYR A 312 10.00 -63.01 56.59
CA TYR A 312 8.69 -63.60 56.86
C TYR A 312 8.71 -65.13 56.73
N LEU A 313 9.38 -65.65 55.69
CA LEU A 313 9.54 -67.09 55.48
C LEU A 313 10.31 -67.75 56.64
N ARG A 314 11.42 -67.14 57.08
CA ARG A 314 12.16 -67.63 58.27
C ARG A 314 11.28 -67.69 59.51
N SER A 315 10.46 -66.67 59.73
CA SER A 315 9.53 -66.63 60.87
C SER A 315 8.50 -67.77 60.80
N LEU A 316 7.97 -68.05 59.62
CA LEU A 316 7.06 -69.18 59.39
C LEU A 316 7.76 -70.55 59.56
N GLU A 317 9.02 -70.69 59.14
CA GLU A 317 9.80 -71.91 59.37
C GLU A 317 10.02 -72.17 60.86
N ILE A 318 10.35 -71.13 61.64
CA ILE A 318 10.50 -71.24 63.09
C ILE A 318 9.17 -71.68 63.73
N LEU A 319 8.05 -71.07 63.33
CA LEU A 319 6.72 -71.45 63.81
C LEU A 319 6.39 -72.91 63.46
N SER A 320 6.67 -73.33 62.22
CA SER A 320 6.48 -74.70 61.75
C SER A 320 7.31 -75.71 62.55
N LYS A 321 8.58 -75.40 62.84
CA LYS A 321 9.44 -76.24 63.69
C LYS A 321 8.89 -76.36 65.11
N LYS A 322 8.48 -75.24 65.71
CA LYS A 322 7.85 -75.22 67.04
C LYS A 322 6.55 -76.04 67.06
N LEU A 323 5.80 -76.01 65.97
CA LEU A 323 4.57 -76.79 65.83
C LEU A 323 4.82 -78.30 65.76
N LYS A 324 5.78 -78.73 64.94
CA LYS A 324 6.16 -80.14 64.85
C LYS A 324 6.67 -80.69 66.17
N PHE A 325 7.36 -79.86 66.97
CA PHE A 325 7.78 -80.26 68.31
C PHE A 325 6.59 -80.57 69.23
N VAL A 326 5.57 -79.71 69.21
CA VAL A 326 4.33 -79.92 69.97
C VAL A 326 3.58 -81.17 69.51
N GLU A 327 3.66 -81.52 68.22
CA GLU A 327 3.01 -82.70 67.65
C GLU A 327 3.77 -84.02 67.90
N ALA A 328 5.08 -83.96 68.18
CA ALA A 328 5.95 -85.11 68.44
C ALA A 328 6.01 -85.53 69.92
N ASP A 329 5.67 -84.62 70.85
CA ASP A 329 5.69 -84.90 72.29
C ASP A 329 4.39 -85.59 72.75
N ALA A 330 4.50 -86.83 73.23
CA ALA A 330 3.37 -87.70 73.55
C ALA A 330 2.53 -87.21 74.76
N MET A 331 3.12 -86.45 75.70
CA MET A 331 2.40 -85.91 76.85
C MET A 331 1.55 -84.69 76.50
N VAL A 332 1.97 -83.89 75.51
CA VAL A 332 1.26 -82.67 75.10
C VAL A 332 0.05 -83.01 74.22
N LYS A 333 0.14 -84.08 73.43
CA LYS A 333 -0.93 -84.59 72.55
C LYS A 333 -2.21 -84.99 73.27
N THR A 334 -2.11 -85.40 74.53
CA THR A 334 -3.26 -85.84 75.35
C THR A 334 -3.95 -84.69 76.09
N SER A 335 -3.45 -83.46 75.99
CA SER A 335 -4.04 -82.31 76.67
C SER A 335 -5.27 -81.77 75.93
N LYS A 336 -6.39 -81.60 76.65
CA LYS A 336 -7.63 -80.98 76.13
C LYS A 336 -7.37 -79.62 75.46
N ALA A 337 -6.44 -78.83 76.00
CA ALA A 337 -6.13 -77.49 75.47
C ALA A 337 -5.50 -77.52 74.07
N LEU A 338 -4.80 -78.60 73.69
CA LEU A 338 -4.19 -78.72 72.36
C LEU A 338 -5.24 -79.01 71.29
N SER A 339 -6.23 -79.87 71.59
CA SER A 339 -7.35 -80.19 70.70
C SER A 339 -8.12 -78.94 70.26
N ASP A 340 -8.28 -77.98 71.17
CA ASP A 340 -9.01 -76.74 70.90
C ASP A 340 -8.19 -75.73 70.08
N VAL A 341 -6.87 -75.71 70.26
CA VAL A 341 -5.96 -74.73 69.63
C VAL A 341 -5.49 -75.18 68.24
N GLN A 342 -5.37 -76.48 68.00
CA GLN A 342 -4.88 -77.06 66.74
C GLN A 342 -5.62 -76.57 65.47
N PRO A 343 -6.96 -76.51 65.41
CA PRO A 343 -7.66 -76.05 64.22
C PRO A 343 -7.46 -74.55 63.95
N GLU A 344 -7.43 -73.70 64.98
CA GLU A 344 -7.18 -72.25 64.81
C GLU A 344 -5.75 -71.96 64.37
N LEU A 345 -4.80 -72.81 64.77
CA LEU A 345 -3.41 -72.65 64.36
C LEU A 345 -3.16 -73.10 62.90
N GLU A 346 -3.80 -74.18 62.45
CA GLU A 346 -3.74 -74.57 61.03
C GLU A 346 -4.48 -73.57 60.14
N LYS A 347 -5.58 -72.99 60.63
CA LYS A 347 -6.28 -71.86 59.99
C LYS A 347 -5.40 -70.62 59.93
N LEU A 348 -4.63 -70.32 60.97
CA LEU A 348 -3.65 -69.23 60.97
C LEU A 348 -2.52 -69.50 59.95
N ARG A 349 -2.05 -70.75 59.84
CA ARG A 349 -1.08 -71.16 58.82
C ARG A 349 -1.61 -70.98 57.40
N GLN A 350 -2.82 -71.45 57.12
CA GLN A 350 -3.45 -71.28 55.81
C GLN A 350 -3.69 -69.79 55.49
N LYS A 351 -4.13 -69.01 56.47
CA LYS A 351 -4.34 -67.56 56.32
C LYS A 351 -3.03 -66.81 56.09
N ALA A 352 -1.94 -67.24 56.74
CA ALA A 352 -0.60 -66.71 56.50
C ALA A 352 -0.12 -67.03 55.07
N VAL A 353 -0.20 -68.29 54.63
CA VAL A 353 0.18 -68.71 53.26
C VAL A 353 -0.65 -67.97 52.20
N PHE A 354 -1.95 -67.84 52.42
CA PHE A 354 -2.83 -67.11 51.52
C PHE A 354 -2.45 -65.61 51.48
N LYS A 355 -2.16 -65.00 52.62
CA LYS A 355 -1.73 -63.59 52.70
C LYS A 355 -0.37 -63.38 52.04
N THR A 356 0.56 -64.33 52.14
CA THR A 356 1.83 -64.30 51.40
C THR A 356 1.59 -64.31 49.89
N LYS A 357 0.79 -65.27 49.38
CA LYS A 357 0.45 -65.36 47.94
C LYS A 357 -0.32 -64.13 47.44
N ARG A 358 -1.24 -63.60 48.25
CA ARG A 358 -2.02 -62.40 47.92
C ARG A 358 -1.14 -61.16 47.87
N ASN A 359 -0.24 -60.97 48.84
CA ASN A 359 0.70 -59.86 48.84
C ASN A 359 1.63 -59.92 47.62
N THR A 360 2.12 -61.10 47.23
CA THR A 360 2.94 -61.22 46.00
C THR A 360 2.14 -60.82 44.75
N LYS A 361 0.85 -61.18 44.68
CA LYS A 361 -0.01 -60.89 43.53
C LYS A 361 -0.46 -59.41 43.48
N GLU A 362 -0.82 -58.81 44.62
CA GLU A 362 -1.22 -57.40 44.73
C GLU A 362 -0.02 -56.45 44.55
N SER A 363 1.18 -56.79 45.05
CA SER A 363 2.40 -56.02 44.78
C SER A 363 2.75 -56.01 43.28
N ASN A 364 2.60 -57.15 42.58
CA ASN A 364 2.79 -57.19 41.12
C ASN A 364 1.73 -56.37 40.37
N LYS A 365 0.47 -56.37 40.82
CA LYS A 365 -0.61 -55.60 40.18
C LYS A 365 -0.44 -54.08 40.37
N THR A 366 0.01 -53.66 41.56
CA THR A 366 0.28 -52.24 41.88
C THR A 366 1.52 -51.71 41.15
N LEU A 367 2.49 -52.57 40.84
CA LEU A 367 3.64 -52.22 40.00
C LEU A 367 3.21 -51.92 38.55
N PHE A 368 2.35 -52.73 37.96
CA PHE A 368 1.85 -52.49 36.60
C PHE A 368 0.98 -51.23 36.49
N SER A 369 0.16 -50.90 37.51
CA SER A 369 -0.69 -49.70 37.46
C SER A 369 0.11 -48.39 37.61
N LYS A 370 1.15 -48.38 38.45
CA LYS A 370 2.02 -47.19 38.60
C LYS A 370 2.91 -46.94 37.38
N PHE A 371 3.34 -47.99 36.68
CA PHE A 371 4.06 -47.87 35.41
C PHE A 371 3.21 -47.25 34.29
N SER A 372 1.90 -47.52 34.28
CA SER A 372 1.00 -46.99 33.25
C SER A 372 0.62 -45.51 33.44
N ILE A 373 0.77 -44.97 34.65
CA ILE A 373 0.40 -43.58 34.97
C ILE A 373 1.60 -42.62 34.82
N ALA A 374 2.83 -43.09 35.06
CA ALA A 374 4.05 -42.28 34.94
C ALA A 374 4.47 -41.98 33.48
N SER A 375 3.93 -42.70 32.51
CA SER A 375 4.19 -42.49 31.07
C SER A 375 3.30 -41.41 30.42
N GLN A 376 2.32 -40.85 31.14
CA GLN A 376 1.32 -39.93 30.57
C GLN A 376 1.31 -38.50 31.14
N SER A 377 2.28 -38.11 31.98
CA SER A 377 2.28 -36.74 32.49
C SER A 377 3.70 -36.24 32.75
N ILE A 378 4.16 -35.35 31.86
CA ILE A 378 4.58 -33.96 32.13
C ILE A 378 4.85 -33.33 30.74
N PRO A 379 4.07 -32.32 30.30
CA PRO A 379 4.49 -31.47 29.20
C PRO A 379 5.63 -30.58 29.69
N VAL A 380 6.79 -30.66 29.04
CA VAL A 380 7.86 -29.68 29.24
C VAL A 380 7.46 -28.43 28.48
N THR A 381 6.77 -27.51 29.17
CA THR A 381 6.55 -26.15 28.68
C THR A 381 7.65 -25.26 29.25
N LEU A 382 8.52 -24.72 28.39
CA LEU A 382 9.43 -23.59 28.68
C LEU A 382 9.75 -22.88 27.34
N PRO A 383 10.09 -21.59 27.39
CA PRO A 383 9.48 -20.54 26.58
C PRO A 383 10.05 -20.52 25.17
N THR A 384 9.18 -20.35 24.19
CA THR A 384 9.56 -19.94 22.84
C THR A 384 10.17 -18.54 22.92
N PHE A 385 11.46 -18.40 22.63
CA PHE A 385 12.03 -17.13 22.22
C PHE A 385 11.45 -16.80 20.83
N LYS A 386 10.39 -15.98 20.80
CA LYS A 386 9.95 -15.35 19.56
C LYS A 386 10.97 -14.28 19.21
N ARG A 387 11.72 -14.49 18.12
CA ARG A 387 12.40 -13.40 17.42
C ARG A 387 11.28 -12.60 16.73
N GLU A 388 10.98 -11.42 17.25
CA GLU A 388 10.16 -10.44 16.52
C GLU A 388 10.94 -10.13 15.23
N ARG A 389 10.41 -10.63 14.12
CA ARG A 389 10.86 -10.25 12.80
C ARG A 389 10.34 -8.82 12.60
N ILE A 390 11.26 -7.86 12.50
CA ILE A 390 10.92 -6.54 11.96
C ILE A 390 10.61 -6.83 10.49
N ASP A 391 9.32 -6.77 10.13
CA ASP A 391 8.90 -6.86 8.74
C ASP A 391 9.44 -5.64 8.01
N ASP A 392 10.27 -5.91 7.00
CA ASP A 392 10.69 -4.94 6.01
C ASP A 392 9.47 -4.44 5.23
N SER A 393 9.01 -3.26 5.58
CA SER A 393 8.14 -2.46 4.71
C SER A 393 8.95 -1.94 3.52
N HIS A 394 9.19 -2.79 2.53
CA HIS A 394 9.61 -2.39 1.19
C HIS A 394 8.54 -2.83 0.17
N SER A 395 7.56 -1.95 -0.03
CA SER A 395 6.72 -1.94 -1.23
C SER A 395 6.35 -0.51 -1.59
N ILE A 396 7.35 0.31 -1.93
CA ILE A 396 7.15 1.50 -2.78
C ILE A 396 8.39 1.57 -3.67
N LEU A 397 8.15 1.43 -4.98
CA LEU A 397 9.02 1.54 -6.15
C LEU A 397 9.08 0.25 -6.96
N ASP A 398 7.98 -0.02 -7.66
CA ASP A 398 7.95 -0.50 -9.05
C ASP A 398 6.75 0.18 -9.75
#